data_AF-A0A2S0L9S5-F1
#
_entry.id   AF-A0A2S0L9S5-F1
#
_cell.length_a   1.000
_cell.length_b   1.000
_cell.length_c   1.000
_cell.angle_alpha   90.00
_cell.angle_beta   90.00
_cell.angle_gamma   90.00
#
_symmetry.space_group_name_H-M   'P 1'
#
loop_
_entity.id
_entity.type
_entity.pdbx_description
1 polymer ?
#
loop_
_entity_poly.entity_id
_entity_poly.type
_entity_poly.pdbx_seq_one_letter_code
_entity_poly.pdbx_strand_id
1 'polypeptide(L)'
;MEIVNKEQRTKAYWFFVLFFVLTVTIVVVAMFANVHFPFEENKLLKEKNAKLEKDIAIQNHFAADLEKVKVAMDSIGVSNLKDDFFNEKLAFSILTDMYKPFLKSDTLTNKNMYNNTILICKQYIDAKKHIKKLTADRVLLDSLNDINQILQEEYDKMKVDLEVCKQLYQNQ
;
A
#
# COMPACT_ATOMS: atom_id res chain seq x y z
N MET A 1 64.00 13.56 70.03
CA MET A 1 64.35 12.69 68.89
C MET A 1 63.93 13.40 67.62
N GLU A 2 64.90 13.94 66.86
CA GLU A 2 64.59 14.52 65.55
C GLU A 2 64.23 13.40 64.58
N ILE A 3 63.15 13.61 63.84
CA ILE A 3 62.63 12.65 62.88
C ILE A 3 63.56 12.69 61.66
N VAL A 4 64.47 11.72 61.55
CA VAL A 4 65.57 11.65 60.55
C VAL A 4 65.09 11.47 59.09
N ASN A 5 63.79 11.66 58.80
CA ASN A 5 63.28 11.50 57.43
C ASN A 5 62.05 12.37 57.10
N LYS A 6 62.06 13.65 57.49
CA LYS A 6 60.93 14.57 57.24
C LYS A 6 60.66 14.79 55.76
N GLU A 7 61.69 14.95 54.93
CA GLU A 7 61.53 15.27 53.49
C GLU A 7 60.98 14.11 52.66
N GLN A 8 61.42 12.86 52.92
CA GLN A 8 60.87 11.72 52.19
C GLN A 8 59.41 11.45 52.59
N ARG A 9 59.04 11.72 53.86
CA ARG A 9 57.67 11.58 54.34
C ARG A 9 56.72 12.62 53.72
N THR A 10 57.15 13.88 53.59
CA THR A 10 56.34 14.91 52.92
C THR A 10 56.21 14.64 51.43
N LYS A 11 57.28 14.18 50.77
CA LYS A 11 57.22 13.77 49.36
C LYS A 11 56.25 12.58 49.14
N ALA A 12 56.34 11.53 49.97
CA ALA A 12 55.43 10.39 49.92
C ALA A 12 53.97 10.79 50.20
N TYR A 13 53.74 11.71 51.14
CA TYR A 13 52.42 12.26 51.42
C TYR A 13 51.84 13.01 50.21
N TRP A 14 52.63 13.85 49.55
CA TRP A 14 52.18 14.55 48.33
C TRP A 14 51.91 13.60 47.17
N PHE A 15 52.72 12.55 46.99
CA PHE A 15 52.42 11.50 46.02
C PHE A 15 51.12 10.77 46.37
N PHE A 16 50.88 10.44 47.64
CA PHE A 16 49.63 9.83 48.08
C PHE A 16 48.42 10.72 47.79
N VAL A 17 48.49 12.01 48.13
CA VAL A 17 47.42 12.98 47.85
C VAL A 17 47.19 13.10 46.35
N LEU A 18 48.25 13.15 45.53
CA LEU A 18 48.15 13.23 44.08
C LEU A 18 47.46 12.00 43.49
N PHE A 19 47.89 10.80 43.88
CA PHE A 19 47.25 9.56 43.43
C PHE A 19 45.81 9.44 43.93
N PHE A 20 45.54 9.86 45.16
CA PHE A 20 44.18 9.88 45.72
C PHE A 20 43.26 10.78 44.90
N VAL A 21 43.65 12.03 44.64
CA VAL A 21 42.87 12.96 43.82
C VAL A 21 42.70 12.42 42.40
N LEU A 22 43.74 11.84 41.81
CA LEU A 22 43.68 11.23 40.48
C LEU A 22 42.65 10.10 40.42
N THR A 23 42.69 9.17 41.38
CA THR A 23 41.74 8.04 41.43
C THR A 23 40.31 8.50 41.67
N VAL A 24 40.09 9.45 42.58
CA VAL A 24 38.75 10.02 42.82
C VAL A 24 38.21 10.69 41.56
N THR A 25 39.05 11.45 40.83
CA THR A 25 38.65 12.10 39.58
C THR A 25 38.27 11.09 38.52
N ILE A 26 39.03 10.01 38.35
CA ILE A 26 38.72 8.93 37.40
C ILE A 26 37.37 8.27 37.75
N VAL A 27 37.13 7.97 39.02
CA VAL A 27 35.87 7.36 39.48
C VAL A 27 34.68 8.28 39.22
N VAL A 28 34.81 9.57 39.52
CA VAL A 28 33.76 10.57 39.28
C VAL A 28 33.46 10.69 37.78
N VAL A 29 34.48 10.81 36.92
CA VAL A 29 34.29 10.88 35.46
C VAL A 29 33.63 9.61 34.92
N ALA A 30 34.05 8.43 35.37
CA ALA A 30 33.43 7.16 34.97
C ALA A 30 31.95 7.08 35.39
N MET A 31 31.61 7.56 36.60
CA MET A 31 30.24 7.62 37.08
C MET A 31 29.38 8.60 36.25
N PHE A 32 29.91 9.78 35.91
CA PHE A 32 29.22 10.75 35.06
C PHE A 32 29.00 10.23 33.64
N ALA A 33 30.00 9.54 33.05
CA ALA A 33 29.84 8.92 31.73
C ALA A 33 28.75 7.83 31.74
N ASN A 34 28.70 7.02 32.80
CA ASN A 34 27.68 5.98 32.96
C ASN A 34 26.27 6.55 33.16
N VAL A 35 26.14 7.75 33.77
CA VAL A 35 24.85 8.42 33.98
C VAL A 35 24.40 9.22 32.75
N HIS A 36 25.31 9.80 31.97
CA HIS A 36 24.93 10.59 30.78
C HIS A 36 24.43 9.72 29.62
N PHE A 37 25.04 8.55 29.44
CA PHE A 37 24.68 7.58 28.39
C PHE A 37 23.19 7.19 28.37
N PRO A 38 22.53 6.82 29.49
CA PRO A 38 21.11 6.47 29.48
C PRO A 38 20.17 7.65 29.17
N PHE A 39 20.58 8.90 29.37
CA PHE A 39 19.73 10.06 29.02
C PHE A 39 19.70 10.31 27.51
N GLU A 40 20.85 10.19 26.84
CA GLU A 40 20.89 10.30 25.38
C GLU A 40 20.17 9.14 24.69
N GLU A 41 20.36 7.91 25.18
CA GLU A 41 19.62 6.75 24.67
C GLU A 41 18.11 6.92 24.85
N ASN A 42 17.66 7.37 26.03
CA ASN A 42 16.24 7.64 26.26
C ASN A 42 15.68 8.75 25.36
N LYS A 43 16.47 9.80 25.09
CA LYS A 43 16.07 10.87 24.17
C LYS A 43 15.91 10.32 22.75
N LEU A 44 16.87 9.54 22.28
CA LEU A 44 16.85 8.91 20.97
C LEU A 44 15.70 7.89 20.84
N LEU A 45 15.45 7.10 21.89
CA LEU A 45 14.33 6.17 21.95
C LEU A 45 12.98 6.90 21.87
N LYS A 46 12.81 8.01 22.61
CA LYS A 46 11.59 8.83 22.54
C LYS A 46 11.37 9.42 21.15
N GLU A 47 12.43 9.90 20.50
CA GLU A 47 12.36 10.42 19.14
C GLU A 47 11.96 9.33 18.13
N LYS A 48 12.59 8.16 18.21
CA LYS A 48 12.22 7.00 17.39
C LYS A 48 10.78 6.55 17.64
N ASN A 49 10.34 6.53 18.89
CA ASN A 49 8.97 6.15 19.22
C ASN A 49 7.95 7.15 18.65
N ALA A 50 8.22 8.46 18.76
CA ALA A 50 7.35 9.48 18.18
C ALA A 50 7.29 9.39 16.65
N LYS A 51 8.39 9.01 15.98
CA LYS A 51 8.39 8.73 14.54
C LYS A 51 7.57 7.48 14.23
N LEU A 52 7.74 6.40 14.99
CA LEU A 52 7.03 5.15 14.80
C LEU A 52 5.51 5.33 14.98
N GLU A 53 5.08 6.08 15.99
CA GLU A 53 3.65 6.40 16.19
C GLU A 53 3.05 7.13 14.99
N LYS A 54 3.79 8.07 14.39
CA LYS A 54 3.35 8.74 13.15
C LYS A 54 3.26 7.78 11.98
N ASP A 55 4.25 6.91 11.80
CA ASP A 55 4.27 5.91 10.73
C ASP A 55 3.08 4.94 10.87
N ILE A 56 2.78 4.47 12.09
CA ILE A 56 1.62 3.63 12.40
C ILE A 56 0.31 4.35 12.09
N ALA A 57 0.18 5.63 12.46
CA ALA A 57 -1.02 6.40 12.18
C ALA A 57 -1.28 6.53 10.66
N ILE A 58 -0.23 6.75 9.87
CA ILE A 58 -0.32 6.80 8.40
C ILE A 58 -0.73 5.43 7.85
N GLN A 59 -0.13 4.34 8.34
CA GLN A 59 -0.47 2.98 7.92
C GLN A 59 -1.93 2.63 8.22
N ASN A 60 -2.41 2.97 9.43
CA ASN A 60 -3.80 2.70 9.83
C ASN A 60 -4.79 3.50 8.96
N HIS A 61 -4.49 4.76 8.67
CA HIS A 61 -5.32 5.57 7.77
C HIS A 61 -5.35 4.98 6.36
N PHE A 62 -4.18 4.59 5.83
CA PHE A 62 -4.08 3.95 4.52
C PHE A 62 -4.89 2.65 4.46
N ALA A 63 -4.78 1.80 5.48
CA ALA A 63 -5.52 0.55 5.58
C ALA A 63 -7.03 0.77 5.63
N ALA A 64 -7.49 1.77 6.40
CA ALA A 64 -8.91 2.11 6.48
C ALA A 64 -9.47 2.59 5.14
N ASP A 65 -8.72 3.42 4.40
CA ASP A 65 -9.14 3.85 3.07
C ASP A 65 -9.11 2.71 2.05
N LEU A 66 -8.12 1.82 2.15
CA LEU A 66 -8.04 0.64 1.29
C LEU A 66 -9.25 -0.29 1.49
N GLU A 67 -9.73 -0.47 2.71
CA GLU A 67 -10.93 -1.26 2.97
C GLU A 67 -12.18 -0.61 2.33
N LYS A 68 -12.28 0.73 2.34
CA LYS A 68 -13.37 1.43 1.63
C LYS A 68 -13.28 1.23 0.11
N VAL A 69 -12.08 1.32 -0.46
CA VAL A 69 -11.86 1.04 -1.90
C VAL A 69 -12.28 -0.38 -2.21
N LYS A 70 -11.88 -1.35 -1.39
CA LYS A 70 -12.26 -2.76 -1.55
C LYS A 70 -13.78 -2.95 -1.54
N VAL A 71 -14.49 -2.39 -0.56
CA VAL A 71 -15.96 -2.49 -0.49
C VAL A 71 -16.63 -1.89 -1.74
N ALA A 72 -16.17 -0.71 -2.17
CA ALA A 72 -16.68 -0.08 -3.39
C ALA A 72 -16.41 -0.94 -4.63
N MET A 73 -15.20 -1.47 -4.73
CA MET A 73 -14.74 -2.33 -5.82
C MET A 73 -15.46 -3.68 -5.85
N ASP A 74 -15.75 -4.28 -4.70
CA ASP A 74 -16.52 -5.53 -4.59
C ASP A 74 -17.98 -5.31 -5.02
N SER A 75 -18.52 -4.12 -4.79
CA SER A 75 -19.87 -3.74 -5.21
C SER A 75 -19.99 -3.54 -6.73
N ILE A 76 -18.89 -3.34 -7.45
CA ILE A 76 -18.88 -3.26 -8.92
C ILE A 76 -19.17 -4.65 -9.50
N GLY A 77 -20.30 -4.74 -10.22
CA GLY A 77 -20.79 -5.93 -10.90
C GLY A 77 -21.88 -6.70 -10.14
N VAL A 78 -22.23 -6.28 -8.92
CA VAL A 78 -23.29 -6.90 -8.11
C VAL A 78 -24.63 -6.17 -8.24
N SER A 79 -24.59 -4.86 -8.52
CA SER A 79 -25.78 -4.00 -8.59
C SER A 79 -26.12 -3.59 -10.03
N ASN A 80 -27.22 -2.85 -10.16
CA ASN A 80 -27.66 -2.23 -11.41
C ASN A 80 -26.60 -1.26 -11.98
N LEU A 81 -26.69 -0.98 -13.29
CA LEU A 81 -25.66 -0.23 -14.03
C LEU A 81 -25.32 1.16 -13.48
N LYS A 82 -26.30 1.84 -12.85
CA LYS A 82 -26.12 3.15 -12.23
C LYS A 82 -25.26 3.09 -10.97
N ASP A 83 -25.49 2.07 -10.14
CA ASP A 83 -24.76 1.88 -8.90
C ASP A 83 -23.32 1.44 -9.18
N ASP A 84 -23.10 0.64 -10.23
CA ASP A 84 -21.75 0.30 -10.70
C ASP A 84 -20.92 1.52 -11.10
N PHE A 85 -21.51 2.45 -11.88
CA PHE A 85 -20.83 3.69 -12.25
C PHE A 85 -20.52 4.56 -11.04
N PHE A 86 -21.45 4.63 -10.08
CA PHE A 86 -21.23 5.34 -8.82
C PHE A 86 -20.10 4.70 -8.01
N ASN A 87 -20.11 3.38 -7.86
CA ASN A 87 -19.11 2.61 -7.12
C ASN A 87 -17.72 2.72 -7.75
N GLU A 88 -17.63 2.69 -9.08
CA GLU A 88 -16.39 2.95 -9.84
C GLU A 88 -15.86 4.36 -9.52
N LYS A 89 -16.71 5.39 -9.64
CA LYS A 89 -16.31 6.78 -9.37
C LYS A 89 -15.90 7.00 -7.92
N LEU A 90 -16.60 6.36 -6.98
CA LEU A 90 -16.30 6.41 -5.56
C LEU A 90 -14.95 5.76 -5.26
N ALA A 91 -14.69 4.56 -5.79
CA ALA A 91 -13.41 3.88 -5.64
C ALA A 91 -12.24 4.73 -6.19
N PHE A 92 -12.41 5.33 -7.38
CA PHE A 92 -11.40 6.23 -7.95
C PHE A 92 -11.18 7.52 -7.14
N SER A 93 -12.26 8.08 -6.59
CA SER A 93 -12.16 9.27 -5.72
C SER A 93 -11.33 8.95 -4.48
N ILE A 94 -11.62 7.83 -3.81
CA ILE A 94 -10.89 7.40 -2.62
C ILE A 94 -9.43 7.11 -2.96
N LEU A 95 -9.14 6.40 -4.06
CA LEU A 95 -7.75 6.17 -4.51
C LEU A 95 -7.00 7.48 -4.79
N THR A 96 -7.68 8.48 -5.35
CA THR A 96 -7.10 9.81 -5.59
C THR A 96 -6.80 10.52 -4.28
N ASP A 97 -7.71 10.45 -3.31
CA ASP A 97 -7.51 11.02 -1.98
C ASP A 97 -6.38 10.32 -1.21
N MET A 98 -6.29 8.99 -1.31
CA MET A 98 -5.17 8.21 -0.79
C MET A 98 -3.85 8.66 -1.39
N TYR A 99 -3.80 9.01 -2.69
CA TYR A 99 -2.57 9.41 -3.36
C TYR A 99 -2.06 10.81 -2.96
N LYS A 100 -2.95 11.74 -2.58
CA LYS A 100 -2.61 13.15 -2.28
C LYS A 100 -1.58 13.34 -1.15
N PRO A 101 -1.68 12.66 0.02
CA PRO A 101 -0.66 12.75 1.06
C PRO A 101 0.72 12.25 0.60
N PHE A 102 0.79 11.15 -0.14
CA PHE A 102 2.06 10.55 -0.61
C PHE A 102 2.79 11.40 -1.66
N LEU A 103 2.08 12.31 -2.33
CA LEU A 103 2.69 13.28 -3.26
C LEU A 103 3.43 14.41 -2.53
N LYS A 104 3.07 14.73 -1.29
CA LYS A 104 3.56 15.92 -0.58
C LYS A 104 4.67 15.63 0.43
N SER A 105 4.81 14.40 0.91
CA SER A 105 5.78 14.06 1.95
C SER A 105 6.87 13.11 1.43
N ASP A 106 8.11 13.60 1.35
CA ASP A 106 9.30 12.76 1.13
C ASP A 106 9.69 11.92 2.36
N THR A 107 9.02 12.12 3.49
CA THR A 107 9.30 11.46 4.78
C THR A 107 8.67 10.09 4.93
N LEU A 108 7.90 9.61 3.94
CA LEU A 108 7.10 8.40 4.06
C LEU A 108 7.95 7.13 3.79
N THR A 109 8.14 6.32 4.84
CA THR A 109 8.80 5.02 4.75
C THR A 109 8.02 4.12 3.78
N ASN A 110 8.69 3.46 2.81
CA ASN A 110 8.09 2.53 1.84
C ASN A 110 7.07 3.12 0.84
N LYS A 111 7.31 4.33 0.30
CA LYS A 111 6.51 4.95 -0.76
C LYS A 111 6.13 4.01 -1.93
N ASN A 112 7.06 3.15 -2.35
CA ASN A 112 6.84 2.18 -3.42
C ASN A 112 5.72 1.18 -3.10
N MET A 113 5.62 0.72 -1.85
CA MET A 113 4.58 -0.23 -1.43
C MET A 113 3.19 0.38 -1.56
N TYR A 114 2.99 1.60 -1.05
CA TYR A 114 1.71 2.31 -1.13
C TYR A 114 1.33 2.60 -2.58
N ASN A 115 2.29 3.09 -3.38
CA ASN A 115 2.05 3.38 -4.79
C ASN A 115 1.67 2.11 -5.58
N ASN A 116 2.40 1.01 -5.38
CA ASN A 116 2.09 -0.26 -6.05
C ASN A 116 0.72 -0.79 -5.63
N THR A 117 0.35 -0.65 -4.35
CA THR A 117 -0.97 -1.09 -3.87
C THR A 117 -2.11 -0.29 -4.50
N ILE A 118 -1.98 1.05 -4.54
CA ILE A 118 -2.94 1.95 -5.22
C ILE A 118 -3.03 1.59 -6.71
N LEU A 119 -1.89 1.35 -7.37
CA LEU A 119 -1.84 1.00 -8.79
C LEU A 119 -2.56 -0.32 -9.07
N ILE A 120 -2.33 -1.35 -8.25
CA ILE A 120 -2.99 -2.65 -8.36
C ILE A 120 -4.51 -2.49 -8.20
N CYS A 121 -4.97 -1.71 -7.22
CA CYS A 121 -6.41 -1.44 -7.04
C CYS A 121 -7.03 -0.78 -8.28
N LYS A 122 -6.35 0.22 -8.83
CA LYS A 122 -6.77 0.85 -10.09
C LYS A 122 -6.83 -0.14 -11.24
N GLN A 123 -5.78 -0.93 -11.46
CA GLN A 123 -5.72 -1.93 -12.52
C GLN A 123 -6.85 -2.97 -12.38
N TYR A 124 -7.20 -3.34 -11.15
CA TYR A 124 -8.28 -4.26 -10.88
C TYR A 124 -9.66 -3.67 -11.22
N ILE A 125 -9.91 -2.40 -10.86
CA ILE A 125 -11.14 -1.68 -11.25
C ILE A 125 -11.25 -1.61 -12.78
N ASP A 126 -10.17 -1.23 -13.45
CA ASP A 126 -10.10 -1.16 -14.92
C ASP A 126 -10.36 -2.55 -15.54
N ALA A 127 -9.78 -3.61 -14.97
CA ALA A 127 -10.01 -4.99 -15.42
C ALA A 127 -11.48 -5.41 -15.27
N LYS A 128 -12.11 -5.14 -14.12
CA LYS A 128 -13.54 -5.42 -13.92
C LYS A 128 -14.41 -4.73 -14.96
N LYS A 129 -14.11 -3.47 -15.28
CA LYS A 129 -14.81 -2.71 -16.33
C LYS A 129 -14.65 -3.35 -17.71
N HIS A 130 -13.43 -3.75 -18.06
CA HIS A 130 -13.16 -4.45 -19.32
C HIS A 130 -13.91 -5.78 -19.43
N ILE A 131 -13.91 -6.59 -18.38
CA ILE A 131 -14.63 -7.88 -18.33
C ILE A 131 -16.13 -7.67 -18.53
N LYS A 132 -16.71 -6.65 -17.87
CA LYS A 132 -18.14 -6.35 -18.03
C LYS A 132 -18.49 -5.97 -19.47
N LYS A 133 -17.67 -5.13 -20.11
CA LYS A 133 -17.86 -4.77 -21.52
C LYS A 133 -17.79 -5.99 -22.43
N LEU A 134 -16.76 -6.83 -22.25
CA LEU A 134 -16.60 -8.08 -23.01
C LEU A 134 -17.79 -9.03 -22.83
N THR A 135 -18.35 -9.09 -21.62
CA THR A 135 -19.53 -9.92 -21.33
C THR A 135 -20.76 -9.41 -22.08
N ALA A 136 -20.98 -8.10 -22.10
CA ALA A 136 -22.08 -7.50 -22.87
C ALA A 136 -21.91 -7.73 -24.38
N ASP A 137 -20.69 -7.54 -24.90
CA ASP A 137 -20.38 -7.78 -26.31
C ASP A 137 -20.60 -9.25 -26.71
N ARG A 138 -20.28 -10.19 -25.82
CA ARG A 138 -20.52 -11.62 -26.03
C ARG A 138 -22.00 -11.97 -26.14
N VAL A 139 -22.84 -11.44 -25.25
CA VAL A 139 -24.30 -11.67 -25.30
C VAL A 139 -24.89 -11.14 -26.62
N LEU A 140 -24.42 -9.98 -27.09
CA LEU A 140 -24.84 -9.43 -28.37
C LEU A 140 -24.40 -10.34 -29.53
N LEU A 141 -23.16 -10.82 -29.51
CA LEU A 141 -22.63 -11.73 -30.52
C LEU A 141 -23.39 -13.05 -30.59
N ASP A 142 -23.73 -13.64 -29.43
CA ASP A 142 -24.54 -14.85 -29.34
C ASP A 142 -25.92 -14.61 -30.00
N SER A 143 -26.58 -13.47 -29.71
CA SER A 143 -27.87 -13.13 -30.33
C SER A 143 -27.78 -12.94 -31.85
N LEU A 144 -26.70 -12.31 -32.34
CA LEU A 144 -26.48 -12.13 -33.78
C LEU A 144 -26.21 -13.47 -34.47
N ASN A 145 -25.53 -14.38 -33.79
CA ASN A 145 -25.28 -15.72 -34.29
C ASN A 145 -26.58 -16.53 -34.41
N ASP A 146 -27.45 -16.47 -33.39
CA ASP A 146 -28.78 -17.10 -33.42
C ASP A 146 -29.63 -16.54 -34.57
N ILE A 147 -29.65 -15.21 -34.76
CA ILE A 147 -30.37 -14.58 -35.88
C ILE A 147 -29.82 -15.05 -37.22
N ASN A 148 -28.49 -15.11 -37.39
CA ASN A 148 -27.87 -15.58 -38.62
C ASN A 148 -28.22 -17.04 -38.93
N GLN A 149 -28.29 -17.90 -37.91
CA GLN A 149 -28.73 -19.29 -38.10
C GLN A 149 -30.18 -19.36 -38.58
N ILE A 150 -31.09 -18.62 -37.93
CA ILE A 150 -32.50 -18.57 -38.35
C ILE A 150 -32.62 -18.07 -39.80
N LEU A 151 -31.87 -17.02 -40.15
CA LEU A 151 -31.91 -16.45 -41.50
C LEU A 151 -31.38 -17.43 -42.56
N GLN A 152 -30.34 -18.22 -42.22
CA GLN A 152 -29.85 -19.28 -43.09
C GLN A 152 -30.89 -20.38 -43.29
N GLU A 153 -31.56 -20.81 -42.23
CA GLU A 153 -32.63 -21.81 -42.32
C GLU A 153 -33.82 -21.34 -43.18
N GLU A 154 -34.23 -20.08 -43.03
CA GLU A 154 -35.28 -19.50 -43.87
C GLU A 154 -34.86 -19.37 -45.33
N TYR A 155 -33.61 -18.96 -45.58
CA TYR A 155 -33.06 -18.89 -46.93
C TYR A 155 -33.04 -20.26 -47.61
N ASP A 156 -32.60 -21.30 -46.90
CA ASP A 156 -32.56 -22.66 -47.42
C ASP A 156 -33.97 -23.21 -47.71
N LYS A 157 -34.95 -22.95 -46.84
CA LYS A 157 -36.36 -23.28 -47.11
C LYS A 157 -36.88 -22.59 -48.36
N MET A 158 -36.67 -21.28 -48.47
CA MET A 158 -37.16 -20.49 -49.60
C MET A 158 -36.50 -20.91 -50.92
N LYS A 159 -35.23 -21.32 -50.87
CA LYS A 159 -34.53 -21.91 -52.01
C LYS A 159 -35.15 -23.25 -52.43
N VAL A 160 -35.47 -24.12 -51.47
CA VAL A 160 -36.17 -25.40 -51.74
C VAL A 160 -37.54 -25.14 -52.36
N ASP A 161 -38.34 -24.23 -51.79
CA ASP A 161 -39.67 -23.88 -52.31
C ASP A 161 -39.61 -23.33 -53.74
N LEU A 162 -38.59 -22.53 -54.05
CA LEU A 162 -38.34 -22.01 -55.40
C LEU A 162 -38.01 -23.15 -56.38
N GLU A 163 -37.18 -24.11 -55.97
CA GLU A 163 -36.81 -25.27 -56.78
C GLU A 163 -38.04 -26.13 -57.10
N VAL A 164 -38.89 -26.38 -56.09
CA VAL A 164 -40.15 -27.11 -56.25
C VAL A 164 -41.08 -26.37 -57.23
N CYS A 165 -41.23 -25.06 -57.08
CA CYS A 165 -42.03 -24.24 -58.01
C CYS A 165 -41.52 -24.37 -59.45
N LYS A 166 -40.20 -24.28 -59.67
CA LYS A 166 -39.60 -24.43 -61.00
C LYS A 166 -39.89 -25.80 -61.62
N GLN A 167 -39.79 -26.87 -60.83
CA GLN A 167 -40.08 -28.22 -61.29
C GLN A 167 -41.56 -28.40 -61.67
N LEU A 168 -42.48 -27.80 -60.92
CA LEU A 168 -43.91 -27.83 -61.24
C LEU A 168 -44.20 -27.10 -62.57
N TYR A 169 -43.54 -25.97 -62.82
CA TYR A 169 -43.70 -25.21 -64.06
C TYR A 169 -43.07 -25.87 -65.29
N GLN A 170 -42.03 -26.70 -65.13
CA GLN A 170 -41.41 -27.44 -66.24
C GLN A 170 -42.18 -28.70 -66.65
N ASN A 171 -43.11 -29.17 -65.81
CA ASN A 171 -43.93 -30.36 -66.05
C ASN A 171 -45.36 -30.04 -66.56
N GLN A 172 -45.62 -28.79 -66.95
CA GLN A 172 -46.78 -28.36 -67.73
C GLN A 172 -46.40 -28.10 -69.18
#